data_AF-A0A958V482-F1
#
_entry.id   AF-A0A958V482-F1
#
_cell.length_a   1.000
_cell.length_b   1.000
_cell.length_c   1.000
_cell.angle_alpha   90.00
_cell.angle_beta   90.00
_cell.angle_gamma   90.00
#
_symmetry.space_group_name_H-M   'P 1'
#
loop_
_entity.id
_entity.type
_entity.pdbx_description
1 polymer ?
#
loop_
_entity_poly.entity_id
_entity_poly.type
_entity_poly.pdbx_seq_one_letter_code
_entity_poly.pdbx_strand_id
1 'polypeptide(L)'
;MLRSTFKIHDKYSVVIEVTYDKVFEKKKSEYITSTYLFFPNSLNINSKTYPATKFYNDVRLFIKYNTPNYTFNDIDAGKDSLLNNLKKNTETFLNQQSEKNRSLYRDQVKMFAATFCSLLSEETQKIIHKKNKSAEALLPFLEKIVQIQADFRILVNKINNTSLEFRNKKIIFYADEHMSNSVEFQMMLLFNYLKKIKFDEKTIVMVVNLINKEQKYKKQKEYDSPKDKHIDPDNLLYKRSQLKKFIERVFFLNQEIRKDGAVFEQTVLALAAGLAMVFSTSIAFYFQRSYGNFTTPFFIALVLSYMMKDR
;
A
#
# COMPACT_ATOMS: atom_id res chain seq x y z
N MET A 1 9.22 15.58 -14.03
CA MET A 1 10.44 15.29 -13.24
C MET A 1 10.18 14.11 -12.31
N LEU A 2 10.81 12.98 -12.57
CA LEU A 2 10.74 11.81 -11.68
C LEU A 2 11.51 12.12 -10.39
N ARG A 3 10.88 11.97 -9.22
CA ARG A 3 11.57 12.05 -7.92
C ARG A 3 11.74 10.64 -7.38
N SER A 4 12.97 10.24 -7.07
CA SER A 4 13.27 8.95 -6.45
C SER A 4 13.80 9.15 -5.04
N THR A 5 13.27 8.42 -4.07
CA THR A 5 13.85 8.34 -2.72
C THR A 5 14.18 6.90 -2.35
N PHE A 6 15.31 6.72 -1.65
CA PHE A 6 15.77 5.44 -1.16
C PHE A 6 15.64 5.43 0.37
N LYS A 7 14.95 4.42 0.91
CA LYS A 7 14.73 4.27 2.35
C LYS A 7 14.97 2.83 2.78
N ILE A 8 15.67 2.67 3.91
CA ILE A 8 15.76 1.38 4.60
C ILE A 8 14.41 1.15 5.28
N HIS A 9 13.74 0.04 4.96
CA HIS A 9 12.43 -0.27 5.54
C HIS A 9 12.59 -1.06 6.84
N ASP A 10 13.39 -2.12 6.80
CA ASP A 10 13.76 -2.94 7.94
C ASP A 10 15.14 -3.58 7.74
N LYS A 11 15.48 -4.56 8.58
CA LYS A 11 16.75 -5.28 8.52
C LYS A 11 16.96 -6.06 7.22
N TYR A 12 15.88 -6.39 6.49
CA TYR A 12 15.90 -7.31 5.35
C TYR A 12 15.36 -6.69 4.05
N SER A 13 14.86 -5.46 4.09
CA SER A 13 14.19 -4.84 2.96
C SER A 13 14.49 -3.35 2.83
N VAL A 14 14.52 -2.93 1.56
CA VAL A 14 14.70 -1.54 1.16
C VAL A 14 13.53 -1.14 0.27
N VAL A 15 13.13 0.12 0.34
CA VAL A 15 12.04 0.68 -0.46
C VAL A 15 12.61 1.79 -1.33
N ILE A 16 12.31 1.67 -2.63
CA ILE A 16 12.63 2.68 -3.65
C ILE A 16 11.30 3.31 -4.04
N GLU A 17 11.08 4.57 -3.63
CA GLU A 17 9.87 5.32 -3.99
C GLU A 17 10.16 6.16 -5.23
N VAL A 18 9.41 5.95 -6.31
CA VAL A 18 9.49 6.75 -7.54
C VAL A 18 8.17 7.48 -7.73
N THR A 19 8.22 8.81 -7.77
CA THR A 19 7.05 9.67 -8.02
C THR A 19 7.00 10.09 -9.47
N TYR A 20 5.88 9.79 -10.14
CA TYR A 20 5.58 10.21 -11.52
C TYR A 20 4.81 11.53 -11.50
N ASP A 21 5.21 12.48 -12.36
CA ASP A 21 4.48 13.74 -12.52
C ASP A 21 3.23 13.56 -13.39
N LYS A 22 2.26 14.48 -13.22
CA LYS A 22 0.98 14.64 -13.94
C LYS A 22 0.67 13.57 -15.01
N VAL A 23 -0.13 12.59 -14.61
CA VAL A 23 -0.66 11.51 -15.48
C VAL A 23 -1.68 12.03 -16.52
N PHE A 24 -2.14 13.29 -16.42
CA PHE A 24 -3.44 13.72 -16.93
C PHE A 24 -3.44 14.51 -18.26
N GLU A 25 -2.32 14.80 -18.91
CA GLU A 25 -2.36 15.52 -20.20
C GLU A 25 -2.73 14.61 -21.38
N LYS A 26 -2.54 13.29 -21.26
CA LYS A 26 -2.82 12.31 -22.33
C LYS A 26 -3.64 11.13 -21.79
N LYS A 27 -4.53 10.58 -22.63
CA LYS A 27 -5.35 9.38 -22.30
C LYS A 27 -4.50 8.14 -21.96
N LYS A 28 -3.26 8.08 -22.44
CA LYS A 28 -2.26 7.05 -22.12
C LYS A 28 -0.93 7.75 -21.89
N SER A 29 -0.26 7.39 -20.80
CA SER A 29 1.08 7.86 -20.46
C SER A 29 1.96 6.64 -20.24
N GLU A 30 3.11 6.62 -20.89
CA GLU A 30 4.10 5.57 -20.75
C GLU A 30 5.35 6.16 -20.09
N TYR A 31 5.86 5.45 -19.08
CA TYR A 31 7.05 5.84 -18.34
C TYR A 31 8.02 4.68 -18.31
N ILE A 32 9.24 4.92 -18.77
CA ILE A 32 10.34 3.96 -18.70
C ILE A 32 11.27 4.44 -17.59
N THR A 33 11.45 3.61 -16.57
CA THR A 33 12.40 3.86 -15.47
C THR A 33 13.48 2.81 -15.51
N SER A 34 14.72 3.24 -15.74
CA SER A 34 15.91 2.36 -15.66
C SER A 34 16.57 2.54 -14.30
N THR A 35 16.59 1.48 -13.49
CA THR A 35 17.23 1.47 -12.16
C THR A 35 18.46 0.59 -12.19
N TYR A 36 19.61 1.17 -11.86
CA TYR A 36 20.89 0.45 -11.73
C TYR A 36 21.21 0.26 -10.25
N LEU A 37 21.38 -0.99 -9.82
CA LEU A 37 21.75 -1.36 -8.45
C LEU A 37 23.17 -1.95 -8.45
N PHE A 38 24.06 -1.37 -7.63
CA PHE A 38 25.44 -1.82 -7.49
C PHE A 38 25.62 -2.47 -6.13
N PHE A 39 26.06 -3.74 -6.11
CA PHE A 39 26.29 -4.49 -4.89
C PHE A 39 27.79 -4.79 -4.72
N PRO A 40 28.36 -4.61 -3.53
CA PRO A 40 29.74 -5.00 -3.28
C PRO A 40 29.92 -6.52 -3.35
N ASN A 41 31.08 -6.97 -3.86
CA ASN A 41 31.40 -8.39 -4.04
C ASN A 41 31.30 -9.22 -2.76
N SER A 42 31.51 -8.60 -1.59
CA SER A 42 31.39 -9.25 -0.28
C SER A 42 29.98 -9.77 0.04
N LEU A 43 28.94 -9.22 -0.59
CA LEU A 43 27.56 -9.71 -0.44
C LEU A 43 27.28 -10.97 -1.27
N ASN A 44 28.21 -11.37 -2.15
CA ASN A 44 28.07 -12.54 -3.02
C ASN A 44 26.74 -12.54 -3.81
N ILE A 45 26.29 -11.36 -4.28
CA ILE A 45 25.10 -11.19 -5.13
C ILE A 45 25.59 -11.18 -6.59
N ASN A 46 25.36 -12.28 -7.31
CA ASN A 46 25.72 -12.42 -8.71
C ASN A 46 24.71 -13.33 -9.44
N SER A 47 24.88 -13.49 -10.76
CA SER A 47 23.95 -14.28 -11.60
C SER A 47 23.79 -15.75 -11.17
N LYS A 48 24.74 -16.32 -10.42
CA LYS A 48 24.66 -17.70 -9.92
C LYS A 48 23.94 -17.79 -8.58
N THR A 49 24.20 -16.86 -7.65
CA THR A 49 23.65 -16.87 -6.28
C THR A 49 22.30 -16.17 -6.17
N TYR A 50 22.07 -15.18 -7.02
CA TYR A 50 20.89 -14.33 -7.06
C TYR A 50 20.52 -14.01 -8.52
N PRO A 51 19.99 -15.00 -9.27
CA PRO A 51 19.62 -14.81 -10.67
C PRO A 51 18.46 -13.82 -10.82
N ALA A 52 18.29 -13.27 -12.02
CA ALA A 52 17.23 -12.32 -12.33
C ALA A 52 15.82 -12.84 -11.97
N THR A 53 15.57 -14.14 -12.17
CA THR A 53 14.29 -14.78 -11.80
C THR A 53 14.01 -14.67 -10.30
N LYS A 54 15.03 -14.89 -9.47
CA LYS A 54 14.92 -14.74 -8.00
C LYS A 54 14.71 -13.28 -7.61
N PHE A 55 15.45 -12.36 -8.23
CA PHE A 55 15.25 -10.92 -8.02
C PHE A 55 13.80 -10.49 -8.31
N TYR A 56 13.24 -10.83 -9.47
CA TYR A 56 11.87 -10.42 -9.81
C TYR A 56 10.80 -11.10 -8.95
N ASN A 57 11.07 -12.28 -8.37
CA ASN A 57 10.18 -12.93 -7.42
C ASN A 57 10.20 -12.25 -6.04
N ASP A 58 11.35 -11.71 -5.63
CA ASP A 58 11.52 -11.03 -4.34
C ASP A 58 11.06 -9.57 -4.41
N VAL A 59 11.12 -8.94 -5.58
CA VAL A 59 10.70 -7.55 -5.80
C VAL A 59 9.17 -7.44 -5.69
N ARG A 60 8.71 -6.57 -4.80
CA ARG A 60 7.30 -6.21 -4.67
C ARG A 60 7.06 -4.80 -5.21
N LEU A 61 6.26 -4.71 -6.26
CA LEU A 61 5.87 -3.44 -6.87
C LEU A 61 4.55 -2.94 -6.29
N PHE A 62 4.54 -1.67 -5.89
CA PHE A 62 3.37 -0.98 -5.37
C PHE A 62 3.18 0.32 -6.13
N ILE A 63 2.07 0.44 -6.85
CA ILE A 63 1.60 1.69 -7.43
C ILE A 63 0.48 2.21 -6.53
N LYS A 64 0.63 3.44 -6.07
CA LYS A 64 -0.40 4.13 -5.29
C LYS A 64 -0.59 5.55 -5.80
N TYR A 65 -1.81 6.06 -5.69
CA TYR A 65 -2.04 7.49 -5.76
C TYR A 65 -1.45 8.17 -4.54
N ASN A 66 -0.98 9.41 -4.72
CA ASN A 66 -0.72 10.27 -3.57
C ASN A 66 -2.03 10.57 -2.86
N THR A 67 -1.95 10.79 -1.55
CA THR A 67 -3.06 11.36 -0.79
C THR A 67 -3.54 12.64 -1.49
N PRO A 68 -4.85 12.85 -1.63
CA PRO A 68 -5.35 14.04 -2.32
C PRO A 68 -4.83 15.32 -1.67
N ASN A 69 -4.57 16.34 -2.49
CA ASN A 69 -4.03 17.64 -2.04
C ASN A 69 -5.09 18.44 -1.25
N TYR A 70 -5.32 18.07 0.00
CA TYR A 70 -6.10 18.86 0.96
C TYR A 70 -5.15 19.47 1.99
N THR A 71 -5.46 20.69 2.46
CA THR A 71 -4.85 21.15 3.71
C THR A 71 -5.66 20.61 4.89
N PHE A 72 -5.04 20.57 6.08
CA PHE A 72 -5.74 20.12 7.29
C PHE A 72 -7.00 20.96 7.60
N ASN A 73 -7.01 22.23 7.17
CA ASN A 73 -8.13 23.14 7.34
C ASN A 73 -9.28 22.89 6.35
N ASP A 74 -8.99 22.26 5.20
CA ASP A 74 -9.96 22.04 4.12
C ASP A 74 -10.75 20.73 4.27
N ILE A 75 -10.41 19.89 5.25
CA ILE A 75 -11.01 18.54 5.43
C ILE A 75 -12.52 18.63 5.67
N ASP A 76 -12.97 19.65 6.39
CA ASP A 76 -14.35 19.91 6.79
C ASP A 76 -14.93 21.21 6.20
N ALA A 77 -14.10 22.09 5.63
CA ALA A 77 -14.51 23.39 5.12
C ALA A 77 -15.10 23.33 3.70
N GLY A 78 -16.32 23.85 3.52
CA GLY A 78 -16.98 23.99 2.22
C GLY A 78 -17.96 22.86 1.85
N LYS A 79 -18.81 23.10 0.85
CA LYS A 79 -19.86 22.15 0.43
C LYS A 79 -19.31 20.83 -0.12
N ASP A 80 -18.15 20.87 -0.77
CA ASP A 80 -17.48 19.71 -1.37
C ASP A 80 -16.31 19.17 -0.51
N SER A 81 -16.31 19.47 0.80
CA SER A 81 -15.29 18.97 1.72
C SER A 81 -15.31 17.44 1.80
N LEU A 82 -14.16 16.83 2.14
CA LEU A 82 -14.04 15.38 2.29
C LEU A 82 -15.08 14.83 3.28
N LEU A 83 -15.28 15.53 4.38
CA LEU A 83 -16.26 15.17 5.39
C LEU A 83 -17.70 15.26 4.87
N ASN A 84 -18.05 16.31 4.13
CA ASN A 84 -19.41 16.47 3.60
C ASN A 84 -19.72 15.45 2.51
N ASN A 85 -18.75 15.14 1.66
CA ASN A 85 -18.84 14.05 0.68
C ASN A 85 -19.06 12.70 1.37
N LEU A 86 -18.32 12.42 2.45
CA LEU A 86 -18.51 11.23 3.27
C LEU A 86 -19.92 11.18 3.86
N LYS A 87 -20.43 12.29 4.44
CA LYS A 87 -21.79 12.37 5.01
C LYS A 87 -22.84 12.03 3.95
N LYS A 88 -22.77 12.68 2.78
CA LYS A 88 -23.71 12.51 1.67
C LYS A 88 -23.73 11.08 1.14
N ASN A 89 -22.57 10.46 0.94
CA ASN A 89 -22.52 9.09 0.43
C ASN A 89 -22.94 8.07 1.49
N THR A 90 -22.66 8.35 2.76
CA THR A 90 -23.17 7.53 3.87
C THR A 90 -24.70 7.55 3.88
N GLU A 91 -25.32 8.71 3.70
CA GLU A 91 -26.78 8.82 3.59
C GLU A 91 -27.34 8.14 2.35
N THR A 92 -26.67 8.30 1.21
CA THR A 92 -27.04 7.61 -0.04
C THR A 92 -27.00 6.09 0.12
N PHE A 93 -25.98 5.57 0.82
CA PHE A 93 -25.87 4.15 1.12
C PHE A 93 -26.92 3.65 2.10
N LEU A 94 -27.26 4.45 3.13
CA LEU A 94 -28.32 4.12 4.07
C LEU A 94 -29.69 4.05 3.40
N ASN A 95 -29.96 4.96 2.46
CA ASN A 95 -31.21 4.99 1.70
C ASN A 95 -31.26 3.87 0.65
N GLN A 96 -30.14 3.58 -0.01
CA GLN A 96 -30.05 2.57 -1.07
C GLN A 96 -28.81 1.69 -0.90
N GLN A 97 -29.01 0.49 -0.38
CA GLN A 97 -27.97 -0.50 -0.10
C GLN A 97 -27.56 -1.30 -1.35
N SER A 98 -27.31 -0.62 -2.47
CA SER A 98 -26.74 -1.26 -3.67
C SER A 98 -25.26 -1.57 -3.47
N GLU A 99 -24.74 -2.59 -4.19
CA GLU A 99 -23.30 -2.92 -4.14
C GLU A 99 -22.41 -1.75 -4.60
N LYS A 100 -22.89 -0.92 -5.54
CA LYS A 100 -22.20 0.31 -5.95
C LYS A 100 -22.08 1.29 -4.78
N ASN A 101 -23.18 1.58 -4.09
CA ASN A 101 -23.18 2.53 -2.97
C ASN A 101 -22.39 1.99 -1.78
N ARG A 102 -22.43 0.67 -1.54
CA ARG A 102 -21.59 -0.02 -0.55
C ARG A 102 -20.11 0.17 -0.82
N SER A 103 -19.67 -0.02 -2.06
CA SER A 103 -18.27 0.20 -2.44
C SER A 103 -17.87 1.66 -2.27
N LEU A 104 -18.69 2.60 -2.75
CA LEU A 104 -18.42 4.04 -2.62
C LEU A 104 -18.33 4.48 -1.16
N TYR A 105 -19.23 4.01 -0.29
CA TYR A 105 -19.17 4.24 1.14
C TYR A 105 -17.86 3.69 1.74
N ARG A 106 -17.52 2.43 1.43
CA ARG A 106 -16.29 1.79 1.91
C ARG A 106 -15.06 2.59 1.53
N ASP A 107 -14.96 2.98 0.27
CA ASP A 107 -13.81 3.68 -0.27
C ASP A 107 -13.71 5.09 0.31
N GLN A 108 -14.82 5.82 0.45
CA GLN A 108 -14.80 7.15 1.06
C GLN A 108 -14.46 7.14 2.55
N VAL A 109 -14.97 6.18 3.33
CA VAL A 109 -14.59 6.04 4.75
C VAL A 109 -13.08 5.84 4.86
N LYS A 110 -12.52 4.96 4.03
CA LYS A 110 -11.07 4.70 3.99
C LYS A 110 -10.29 5.92 3.54
N MET A 111 -10.72 6.58 2.47
CA MET A 111 -10.07 7.76 1.91
C MET A 111 -10.05 8.90 2.94
N PHE A 112 -11.17 9.14 3.63
CA PHE A 112 -11.25 10.14 4.69
C PHE A 112 -10.26 9.84 5.82
N ALA A 113 -10.32 8.63 6.39
CA ALA A 113 -9.44 8.25 7.51
C ALA A 113 -7.95 8.27 7.11
N ALA A 114 -7.61 7.75 5.94
CA ALA A 114 -6.24 7.77 5.44
C ALA A 114 -5.72 9.19 5.22
N THR A 115 -6.54 10.05 4.60
CA THR A 115 -6.17 11.46 4.32
C THR A 115 -6.00 12.23 5.63
N PHE A 116 -6.95 12.11 6.56
CA PHE A 116 -6.85 12.72 7.89
C PHE A 116 -5.57 12.28 8.62
N CYS A 117 -5.27 10.99 8.66
CA CYS A 117 -4.07 10.47 9.32
C CYS A 117 -2.78 10.97 8.66
N SER A 118 -2.73 11.05 7.32
CA SER A 118 -1.58 11.61 6.60
C SER A 118 -1.36 13.07 6.95
N LEU A 119 -2.41 13.89 6.83
CA LEU A 119 -2.33 15.33 7.09
C LEU A 119 -2.00 15.62 8.55
N LEU A 120 -2.56 14.87 9.50
CA LEU A 120 -2.22 14.99 10.92
C LEU A 120 -0.72 14.72 11.16
N SER A 121 -0.17 13.67 10.54
CA SER A 121 1.24 13.34 10.64
C SER A 121 2.12 14.42 10.01
N GLU A 122 1.75 14.91 8.84
CA GLU A 122 2.48 15.97 8.14
C GLU A 122 2.48 17.29 8.92
N GLU A 123 1.33 17.74 9.44
CA GLU A 123 1.24 18.96 10.24
C GLU A 123 2.01 18.84 11.55
N THR A 124 1.86 17.71 12.26
CA THR A 124 2.65 17.44 13.48
C THR A 124 4.15 17.49 13.19
N GLN A 125 4.60 16.87 12.09
CA GLN A 125 6.00 16.91 11.68
C GLN A 125 6.46 18.32 11.28
N LYS A 126 5.64 19.10 10.57
CA LYS A 126 5.95 20.50 10.23
C LYS A 126 6.15 21.34 11.49
N ILE A 127 5.30 21.17 12.50
CA ILE A 127 5.42 21.85 13.80
C ILE A 127 6.74 21.50 14.49
N ILE A 128 7.06 20.20 14.55
CA ILE A 128 8.29 19.69 15.18
C ILE A 128 9.55 20.17 14.43
N HIS A 129 9.57 20.12 13.10
CA HIS A 129 10.74 20.45 12.29
C HIS A 129 10.98 21.96 12.16
N LYS A 130 9.93 22.76 11.95
CA LYS A 130 10.05 24.23 11.84
C LYS A 130 10.41 24.89 13.18
N LYS A 131 10.49 24.09 14.26
CA LYS A 131 10.67 24.55 15.64
C LYS A 131 9.72 25.69 16.01
N ASN A 132 8.47 25.57 15.56
CA ASN A 132 7.53 26.67 15.66
C ASN A 132 7.24 26.93 17.14
N LYS A 133 7.57 28.14 17.64
CA LYS A 133 7.47 28.49 19.06
C LYS A 133 6.21 29.29 19.41
N SER A 134 5.30 29.53 18.47
CA SER A 134 4.09 30.29 18.77
C SER A 134 2.94 29.37 19.20
N ALA A 135 2.39 29.65 20.39
CA ALA A 135 1.21 28.94 20.91
C ALA A 135 -0.05 29.26 20.07
N GLU A 136 -0.10 30.45 19.47
CA GLU A 136 -1.21 30.95 18.66
C GLU A 136 -1.44 30.11 17.39
N ALA A 137 -0.38 29.46 16.88
CA ALA A 137 -0.50 28.55 15.73
C ALA A 137 -0.88 27.11 16.14
N LEU A 138 -0.62 26.71 17.40
CA LEU A 138 -0.86 25.34 17.86
C LEU A 138 -2.30 25.14 18.36
N LEU A 139 -2.88 26.15 19.03
CA LEU A 139 -4.24 26.06 19.56
C LEU A 139 -5.28 25.77 18.47
N PRO A 140 -5.32 26.50 17.33
CA PRO A 140 -6.28 26.22 16.27
C PRO A 140 -6.13 24.81 15.70
N PHE A 141 -4.89 24.31 15.61
CA PHE A 141 -4.62 22.95 15.14
C PHE A 141 -5.19 21.89 16.10
N LEU A 142 -4.98 22.05 17.42
CA LEU A 142 -5.52 21.13 18.43
C LEU A 142 -7.05 21.14 18.46
N GLU A 143 -7.67 22.32 18.39
CA GLU A 143 -9.13 22.45 18.32
C GLU A 143 -9.70 21.79 17.07
N LYS A 144 -9.02 21.97 15.93
CA LYS A 144 -9.41 21.38 14.66
C LYS A 144 -9.39 19.85 14.68
N ILE A 145 -8.37 19.24 15.31
CA ILE A 145 -8.33 17.78 15.52
C ILE A 145 -9.58 17.33 16.27
N VAL A 146 -9.91 18.00 17.37
CA VAL A 146 -11.07 17.64 18.20
C VAL A 146 -12.37 17.79 17.42
N GLN A 147 -12.51 18.85 16.63
CA GLN A 147 -13.69 19.09 15.79
C GLN A 147 -13.87 17.98 14.75
N ILE A 148 -12.85 17.68 13.95
CA ILE A 148 -12.91 16.66 12.90
C ILE A 148 -13.22 15.28 13.49
N GLN A 149 -12.61 14.94 14.63
CA GLN A 149 -12.92 13.68 15.32
C GLN A 149 -14.36 13.63 15.83
N ALA A 150 -14.88 14.73 16.39
CA ALA A 150 -16.26 14.79 16.86
C ALA A 150 -17.24 14.58 15.71
N ASP A 151 -17.04 15.27 14.59
CA ASP A 151 -17.88 15.15 13.40
C ASP A 151 -17.85 13.75 12.79
N PHE A 152 -16.68 13.13 12.72
CA PHE A 152 -16.56 11.76 12.26
C PHE A 152 -17.27 10.78 13.21
N ARG A 153 -17.16 10.98 14.52
CA ARG A 153 -17.82 10.13 15.53
C ARG A 153 -19.34 10.26 15.53
N ILE A 154 -19.90 11.41 15.13
CA ILE A 154 -21.34 11.54 14.87
C ILE A 154 -21.77 10.54 13.79
N LEU A 155 -20.99 10.38 12.71
CA LEU A 155 -21.26 9.39 11.67
C LEU A 155 -21.08 7.95 12.17
N VAL A 156 -20.05 7.69 12.97
CA VAL A 156 -19.84 6.38 13.61
C VAL A 156 -21.08 5.97 14.42
N ASN A 157 -21.61 6.88 15.25
CA ASN A 157 -22.79 6.61 16.06
C ASN A 157 -24.06 6.46 15.21
N LYS A 158 -24.23 7.29 14.16
CA LYS A 158 -25.33 7.14 13.19
C LYS A 158 -25.33 5.75 12.56
N ILE A 159 -24.17 5.26 12.12
CA ILE A 159 -24.03 3.93 11.52
C ILE A 159 -24.23 2.81 12.54
N ASN A 160 -23.73 2.98 13.77
CA ASN A 160 -23.92 1.99 14.82
C ASN A 160 -25.42 1.69 15.07
N ASN A 161 -26.25 2.73 15.06
CA ASN A 161 -27.69 2.65 15.35
C ASN A 161 -28.55 2.18 14.16
N THR A 162 -27.96 1.93 12.98
CA THR A 162 -28.69 1.46 11.80
C THR A 162 -28.83 -0.06 11.76
N SER A 163 -29.75 -0.59 10.96
CA SER A 163 -29.92 -2.04 10.74
C SER A 163 -28.93 -2.66 9.74
N LEU A 164 -27.85 -1.95 9.39
CA LEU A 164 -26.85 -2.44 8.43
C LEU A 164 -26.18 -3.75 8.87
N GLU A 165 -25.81 -4.57 7.88
CA GLU A 165 -24.98 -5.75 8.09
C GLU A 165 -23.70 -5.40 8.86
N PHE A 166 -23.33 -6.24 9.84
CA PHE A 166 -22.17 -6.00 10.69
C PHE A 166 -20.87 -5.78 9.91
N ARG A 167 -20.70 -6.46 8.76
CA ARG A 167 -19.54 -6.27 7.88
C ARG A 167 -19.40 -4.83 7.39
N ASN A 168 -20.51 -4.15 7.11
CA ASN A 168 -20.50 -2.76 6.62
C ASN A 168 -20.25 -1.77 7.77
N LYS A 169 -20.74 -2.08 8.98
CA LYS A 169 -20.44 -1.31 10.20
C LYS A 169 -18.96 -1.41 10.60
N LYS A 170 -18.33 -2.58 10.44
CA LYS A 170 -16.90 -2.77 10.76
C LYS A 170 -15.98 -1.78 10.05
N ILE A 171 -16.30 -1.37 8.82
CA ILE A 171 -15.45 -0.49 8.02
C ILE A 171 -15.26 0.86 8.74
N ILE A 172 -16.34 1.44 9.25
CA ILE A 172 -16.27 2.74 9.94
C ILE A 172 -15.66 2.61 11.34
N PHE A 173 -15.84 1.47 12.02
CA PHE A 173 -15.18 1.20 13.29
C PHE A 173 -13.66 1.02 13.13
N TYR A 174 -13.21 0.32 12.09
CA TYR A 174 -11.77 0.21 11.79
C TYR A 174 -11.16 1.58 11.41
N ALA A 175 -11.93 2.42 10.71
CA ALA A 175 -11.50 3.78 10.42
C ALA A 175 -11.40 4.63 11.70
N ASP A 176 -12.39 4.56 12.59
CA ASP A 176 -12.39 5.28 13.88
C ASP A 176 -11.24 4.82 14.78
N GLU A 177 -11.02 3.50 14.90
CA GLU A 177 -9.91 2.92 15.66
C GLU A 177 -8.56 3.37 15.07
N HIS A 178 -8.41 3.37 13.75
CA HIS A 178 -7.20 3.85 13.10
C HIS A 178 -6.95 5.35 13.32
N MET A 179 -7.99 6.19 13.18
CA MET A 179 -7.91 7.63 13.44
C MET A 179 -7.53 7.91 14.89
N SER A 180 -8.16 7.23 15.86
CA SER A 180 -7.85 7.38 17.28
C SER A 180 -6.43 6.90 17.63
N ASN A 181 -5.95 5.84 16.97
CA ASN A 181 -4.55 5.40 17.07
C ASN A 181 -3.57 6.44 16.51
N SER A 182 -3.88 7.03 15.36
CA SER A 182 -3.05 8.08 14.75
C SER A 182 -3.00 9.33 15.63
N VAL A 183 -4.14 9.80 16.13
CA VAL A 183 -4.20 10.97 17.03
C VAL A 183 -3.44 10.74 18.32
N GLU A 184 -3.63 9.59 18.99
CA GLU A 184 -2.85 9.28 20.19
C GLU A 184 -1.34 9.32 19.92
N PHE A 185 -0.88 8.67 18.85
CA PHE A 185 0.54 8.59 18.51
C PHE A 185 1.13 9.96 18.17
N GLN A 186 0.47 10.73 17.31
CA GLN A 186 0.96 12.05 16.89
C GLN A 186 0.97 13.05 18.04
N MET A 187 -0.03 13.01 18.92
CA MET A 187 -0.06 13.86 20.11
C MET A 187 1.01 13.46 21.13
N MET A 188 1.34 12.17 21.27
CA MET A 188 2.48 11.73 22.08
C MET A 188 3.82 12.25 21.54
N LEU A 189 4.02 12.22 20.22
CA LEU A 189 5.20 12.81 19.58
C LEU A 189 5.29 14.31 19.83
N LEU A 190 4.16 15.02 19.66
CA LEU A 190 4.07 16.45 19.90
C LEU A 190 4.36 16.77 21.38
N PHE A 191 3.77 16.03 22.32
CA PHE A 191 4.04 16.19 23.76
C PHE A 191 5.53 16.04 24.10
N ASN A 192 6.18 14.99 23.60
CA ASN A 192 7.61 14.76 23.84
C ASN A 192 8.47 15.92 23.32
N TYR A 193 8.11 16.45 22.14
CA TYR A 193 8.76 17.61 21.57
C TYR A 193 8.54 18.87 22.41
N LEU A 194 7.29 19.20 22.76
CA LEU A 194 6.93 20.38 23.56
C LEU A 194 7.60 20.36 24.95
N LYS A 195 7.66 19.18 25.59
CA LYS A 195 8.35 18.99 26.86
C LYS A 195 9.85 19.25 26.73
N LYS A 196 10.48 18.77 25.65
CA LYS A 196 11.92 18.97 25.39
C LYS A 196 12.27 20.44 25.20
N ILE A 197 11.42 21.21 24.54
CA ILE A 197 11.66 22.65 24.30
C ILE A 197 11.19 23.56 25.45
N LYS A 198 10.66 22.99 26.54
CA LYS A 198 10.05 23.72 27.67
C LYS A 198 9.00 24.73 27.19
N PHE A 199 8.06 24.25 26.37
CA PHE A 199 6.97 25.08 25.85
C PHE A 199 5.99 25.51 26.96
N ASP A 200 5.09 26.43 26.63
CA ASP A 200 4.01 26.88 27.52
C ASP A 200 3.24 25.70 28.16
N GLU A 201 3.10 25.74 29.49
CA GLU A 201 2.48 24.67 30.27
C GLU A 201 1.00 24.48 29.92
N LYS A 202 0.26 25.56 29.63
CA LYS A 202 -1.17 25.46 29.28
C LYS A 202 -1.35 24.62 28.02
N THR A 203 -0.52 24.87 27.01
CA THR A 203 -0.53 24.14 25.75
C THR A 203 -0.16 22.66 25.95
N ILE A 204 0.84 22.37 26.79
CA ILE A 204 1.22 20.98 27.13
C ILE A 204 0.06 20.24 27.81
N VAL A 205 -0.61 20.89 28.76
CA VAL A 205 -1.78 20.33 29.45
C VAL A 205 -2.91 20.04 28.45
N MET A 206 -3.14 20.91 27.46
CA MET A 206 -4.14 20.68 26.41
C MET A 206 -3.83 19.43 25.58
N VAL A 207 -2.57 19.22 25.17
CA VAL A 207 -2.16 18.00 24.45
C VAL A 207 -2.35 16.76 25.31
N VAL A 208 -1.97 16.81 26.60
CA VAL A 208 -2.17 15.71 27.54
C VAL A 208 -3.65 15.39 27.73
N ASN A 209 -4.51 16.42 27.81
CA ASN A 209 -5.96 16.24 27.89
C ASN A 209 -6.52 15.56 26.65
N LEU A 210 -6.02 15.90 25.46
CA LEU A 210 -6.40 15.25 24.20
C LEU A 210 -6.00 13.76 24.21
N ILE A 211 -4.76 13.44 24.58
CA ILE A 211 -4.28 12.05 24.72
C ILE A 211 -5.17 11.26 25.71
N ASN A 212 -5.45 11.84 26.88
CA ASN A 212 -6.29 11.20 27.89
C ASN A 212 -7.73 11.00 27.42
N LYS A 213 -8.29 11.95 26.67
CA LYS A 213 -9.63 11.84 26.07
C LYS A 213 -9.70 10.68 25.08
N GLU A 214 -8.69 10.55 24.22
CA GLU A 214 -8.61 9.44 23.25
C GLU A 214 -8.46 8.08 23.92
N GLN A 215 -7.63 7.99 24.96
CA GLN A 215 -7.47 6.74 25.71
C GLN A 215 -8.75 6.33 26.46
N LYS A 216 -9.48 7.29 27.03
CA LYS A 216 -10.81 7.02 27.63
C LYS A 216 -11.81 6.56 26.57
N TYR A 217 -11.82 7.21 25.40
CA TYR A 217 -12.70 6.85 24.29
C TYR A 217 -12.43 5.41 23.81
N LYS A 218 -11.16 5.03 23.60
CA LYS A 218 -10.79 3.66 23.24
C LYS A 218 -11.30 2.63 24.24
N LYS A 219 -11.18 2.93 25.53
CA LYS A 219 -11.68 2.06 26.60
C LYS A 219 -13.21 1.90 26.56
N GLN A 220 -13.95 2.95 26.23
CA GLN A 220 -15.42 2.91 26.09
C GLN A 220 -15.89 2.13 24.85
N LYS A 221 -15.10 2.14 23.77
CA LYS A 221 -15.41 1.44 22.51
C LYS A 221 -14.76 0.05 22.41
N GLU A 222 -14.09 -0.40 23.47
CA GLU A 222 -13.34 -1.66 23.51
C GLU A 222 -12.25 -1.76 22.42
N TYR A 223 -11.63 -0.62 22.11
CA TYR A 223 -10.46 -0.56 21.23
C TYR A 223 -9.18 -0.78 22.01
N ASP A 224 -8.23 -1.47 21.40
CA ASP A 224 -6.94 -1.77 22.02
C ASP A 224 -6.19 -0.48 22.34
N SER A 225 -5.78 -0.36 23.60
CA SER A 225 -5.14 0.84 24.13
C SER A 225 -3.81 0.47 24.78
N PRO A 226 -2.74 1.27 24.60
CA PRO A 226 -1.47 1.04 25.29
C PRO A 226 -1.57 1.06 26.82
N LYS A 227 -2.65 1.61 27.38
CA LYS A 227 -2.93 1.61 28.82
C LYS A 227 -3.49 0.29 29.35
N ASP A 228 -3.91 -0.61 28.46
CA ASP A 228 -4.38 -1.93 28.86
C ASP A 228 -3.19 -2.85 29.11
N LYS A 229 -2.98 -3.20 30.38
CA LYS A 229 -1.86 -4.06 30.80
C LYS A 229 -2.03 -5.51 30.38
N HIS A 230 -3.23 -5.91 29.96
CA HIS A 230 -3.51 -7.28 29.52
C HIS A 230 -3.18 -7.50 28.04
N ILE A 231 -2.96 -6.43 27.27
CA ILE A 231 -2.65 -6.51 25.84
C ILE A 231 -1.14 -6.47 25.66
N ASP A 232 -0.61 -7.52 25.04
CA ASP A 232 0.78 -7.59 24.62
C ASP A 232 1.12 -6.44 23.64
N PRO A 233 2.16 -5.63 23.90
CA PRO A 233 2.58 -4.54 23.02
C PRO A 233 2.77 -4.94 21.55
N ASP A 234 3.29 -6.15 21.30
CA ASP A 234 3.54 -6.63 19.94
C ASP A 234 2.23 -6.86 19.18
N ASN A 235 1.22 -7.43 19.85
CA ASN A 235 -0.12 -7.60 19.28
C ASN A 235 -0.79 -6.27 18.97
N LEU A 236 -0.61 -5.27 19.83
CA LEU A 236 -1.13 -3.91 19.62
C LEU A 236 -0.47 -3.24 18.40
N LEU A 237 0.85 -3.36 18.26
CA LEU A 237 1.58 -2.85 17.08
C LEU A 237 1.14 -3.58 15.81
N TYR A 238 0.99 -4.90 15.88
CA TYR A 238 0.51 -5.70 14.76
C TYR A 238 -0.89 -5.24 14.30
N LYS A 239 -1.85 -5.10 15.22
CA LYS A 239 -3.21 -4.64 14.88
C LYS A 239 -3.20 -3.23 14.27
N ARG A 240 -2.41 -2.31 14.82
CA ARG A 240 -2.23 -0.96 14.25
C ARG A 240 -1.71 -1.00 12.81
N SER A 241 -0.73 -1.86 12.54
CA SER A 241 -0.19 -2.08 11.19
C SER A 241 -1.26 -2.63 10.24
N GLN A 242 -2.06 -3.58 10.69
CA GLN A 242 -3.15 -4.17 9.89
C GLN A 242 -4.25 -3.14 9.57
N LEU A 243 -4.65 -2.33 10.55
CA LEU A 243 -5.61 -1.24 10.35
C LEU A 243 -5.10 -0.22 9.34
N LYS A 244 -3.84 0.21 9.49
CA LYS A 244 -3.19 1.12 8.54
C LYS A 244 -3.22 0.56 7.13
N LYS A 245 -2.77 -0.69 6.93
CA LYS A 245 -2.79 -1.37 5.61
C LYS A 245 -4.20 -1.48 5.05
N PHE A 246 -5.20 -1.79 5.88
CA PHE A 246 -6.59 -1.92 5.44
C PHE A 246 -7.17 -0.59 4.96
N ILE A 247 -6.89 0.50 5.67
CA ILE A 247 -7.39 1.85 5.37
C ILE A 247 -6.64 2.45 4.17
N GLU A 248 -5.30 2.46 4.18
CA GLU A 248 -4.48 3.04 3.12
C GLU A 248 -4.56 2.31 1.80
N ARG A 249 -5.00 1.03 1.79
CA ARG A 249 -5.21 0.25 0.55
C ARG A 249 -6.10 0.95 -0.47
N VAL A 250 -6.97 1.89 -0.05
CA VAL A 250 -7.81 2.68 -0.97
C VAL A 250 -6.99 3.45 -2.03
N PHE A 251 -5.75 3.81 -1.74
CA PHE A 251 -4.89 4.51 -2.68
C PHE A 251 -4.05 3.58 -3.56
N PHE A 252 -3.97 2.29 -3.23
CA PHE A 252 -3.17 1.32 -3.97
C PHE A 252 -3.94 0.83 -5.19
N LEU A 253 -3.26 0.83 -6.33
CA LEU A 253 -3.77 0.28 -7.57
C LEU A 253 -3.53 -1.23 -7.62
N ASN A 254 -4.52 -1.95 -8.14
CA ASN A 254 -4.35 -3.36 -8.47
C ASN A 254 -3.35 -3.47 -9.63
N GLN A 255 -2.33 -4.31 -9.46
CA GLN A 255 -1.29 -4.52 -10.46
C GLN A 255 -1.36 -5.97 -10.96
N GLU A 256 -1.29 -6.12 -12.27
CA GLU A 256 -0.96 -7.40 -12.90
C GLU A 256 0.50 -7.34 -13.34
N ILE A 257 1.37 -8.07 -12.64
CA ILE A 257 2.77 -8.21 -13.06
C ILE A 257 2.77 -9.24 -14.19
N ARG A 258 3.05 -8.78 -15.41
CA ARG A 258 3.24 -9.67 -16.56
C ARG A 258 4.73 -9.75 -16.88
N LYS A 259 5.21 -10.97 -17.10
CA LYS A 259 6.57 -11.21 -17.57
C LYS A 259 6.62 -10.77 -19.04
N ASP A 260 7.32 -9.67 -19.29
CA ASP A 260 7.45 -9.15 -20.66
C ASP A 260 8.17 -10.17 -21.54
N GLY A 261 7.74 -10.31 -22.79
CA GLY A 261 8.34 -11.24 -23.75
C GLY A 261 8.04 -12.72 -23.54
N ALA A 262 7.21 -13.14 -22.58
CA ALA A 262 6.88 -14.56 -22.39
C ALA A 262 6.28 -15.22 -23.67
N VAL A 263 5.46 -14.47 -24.41
CA VAL A 263 4.90 -14.92 -25.69
C VAL A 263 5.99 -15.02 -26.76
N PHE A 264 6.93 -14.07 -26.79
CA PHE A 264 8.03 -14.08 -27.76
C PHE A 264 8.99 -15.23 -27.48
N GLU A 265 9.37 -15.43 -26.22
CA GLU A 265 10.18 -16.56 -25.74
C GLU A 265 9.54 -17.90 -26.15
N GLN A 266 8.24 -18.08 -25.87
CA GLN A 266 7.51 -19.28 -26.25
C GLN A 266 7.42 -19.46 -27.78
N THR A 267 7.28 -18.38 -28.54
CA THR A 267 7.24 -18.44 -30.01
C THR A 267 8.60 -18.87 -30.58
N VAL A 268 9.69 -18.31 -30.07
CA VAL A 268 11.05 -18.70 -30.48
C VAL A 268 11.36 -20.13 -30.09
N LEU A 269 11.00 -20.56 -28.87
CA LEU A 269 11.15 -21.94 -28.42
C LEU A 269 10.32 -22.91 -29.26
N ALA A 270 9.09 -22.55 -29.63
CA ALA A 270 8.23 -23.35 -30.50
C ALA A 270 8.81 -23.47 -31.92
N LEU A 271 9.35 -22.38 -32.48
CA LEU A 271 10.03 -22.40 -33.78
C LEU A 271 11.30 -23.27 -33.74
N ALA A 272 12.11 -23.14 -32.69
CA ALA A 272 13.30 -23.96 -32.50
C ALA A 272 12.95 -25.45 -32.39
N ALA A 273 11.93 -25.81 -31.61
CA ALA A 273 11.44 -27.18 -31.48
C ALA A 273 10.88 -27.71 -32.82
N GLY A 274 10.17 -26.88 -33.58
CA GLY A 274 9.69 -27.22 -34.92
C GLY A 274 10.84 -27.52 -35.90
N LEU A 275 11.86 -26.66 -35.94
CA LEU A 275 13.05 -26.87 -36.77
C LEU A 275 13.82 -28.13 -36.36
N ALA A 276 14.00 -28.35 -35.06
CA ALA A 276 14.63 -29.57 -34.53
C ALA A 276 13.85 -30.83 -34.93
N MET A 277 12.51 -30.76 -34.92
CA MET A 277 11.66 -31.86 -35.36
C MET A 277 11.81 -32.13 -36.86
N VAL A 278 11.81 -31.10 -37.71
CA VAL A 278 12.04 -31.26 -39.17
C VAL A 278 13.42 -31.87 -39.45
N PHE A 279 14.46 -31.43 -38.72
CA PHE A 279 15.79 -31.99 -38.87
C PHE A 279 15.84 -33.47 -38.48
N SER A 280 15.30 -33.81 -37.30
CA SER A 280 15.26 -35.19 -36.80
C SER A 280 14.45 -36.11 -37.72
N THR A 281 13.31 -35.66 -38.25
CA THR A 281 12.50 -36.46 -39.18
C THR A 281 13.17 -36.61 -40.54
N SER A 282 13.87 -35.57 -41.01
CA SER A 282 14.63 -35.65 -42.27
C SER A 282 15.75 -36.69 -42.20
N ILE A 283 16.50 -36.74 -41.08
CA ILE A 283 17.50 -37.78 -40.86
C ILE A 283 16.84 -39.15 -40.80
N ALA A 284 15.75 -39.29 -40.03
CA ALA A 284 15.03 -40.55 -39.95
C ALA A 284 14.58 -41.04 -41.34
N PHE A 285 13.92 -40.20 -42.15
CA PHE A 285 13.49 -40.56 -43.50
C PHE A 285 14.65 -40.87 -44.45
N TYR A 286 15.76 -40.15 -44.34
CA TYR A 286 16.95 -40.41 -45.15
C TYR A 286 17.52 -41.81 -44.88
N PHE A 287 17.72 -42.15 -43.60
CA PHE A 287 18.22 -43.47 -43.22
C PHE A 287 17.19 -44.58 -43.49
N GLN A 288 15.89 -44.30 -43.35
CA GLN A 288 14.81 -45.22 -43.72
C GLN A 288 14.84 -45.57 -45.21
N ARG A 289 15.07 -44.57 -46.09
CA ARG A 289 15.20 -44.78 -47.54
C ARG A 289 16.47 -45.54 -47.89
N SER A 290 17.59 -45.27 -47.21
CA SER A 290 18.89 -45.85 -47.55
C SER A 290 19.09 -47.27 -47.02
N TYR A 291 18.53 -47.62 -45.86
CA TYR A 291 18.81 -48.89 -45.17
C TYR A 291 17.55 -49.75 -44.92
N GLY A 292 16.38 -49.32 -45.38
CA GLY A 292 15.11 -50.04 -45.21
C GLY A 292 14.53 -49.95 -43.79
N ASN A 293 13.33 -50.49 -43.59
CA ASN A 293 12.49 -50.20 -42.41
C ASN A 293 12.95 -50.85 -41.08
N PHE A 294 13.98 -51.70 -41.02
CA PHE A 294 14.33 -52.44 -39.79
C PHE A 294 15.80 -52.88 -39.73
N THR A 295 16.75 -51.97 -39.92
CA THR A 295 18.20 -52.28 -39.78
C THR A 295 18.81 -51.60 -38.56
N THR A 296 19.78 -52.25 -37.93
CA THR A 296 20.49 -51.74 -36.73
C THR A 296 21.06 -50.31 -36.91
N PRO A 297 21.62 -49.94 -38.08
CA PRO A 297 22.07 -48.57 -38.33
C PRO A 297 20.94 -47.54 -38.32
N PHE A 298 19.75 -47.89 -38.80
CA PHE A 298 18.57 -47.01 -38.77
C PHE A 298 18.10 -46.76 -37.32
N PHE A 299 18.04 -47.80 -36.49
CA PHE A 299 17.66 -47.65 -35.07
C PHE A 299 18.63 -46.74 -34.31
N ILE A 300 19.94 -46.90 -34.49
CA ILE A 300 20.96 -46.05 -33.86
C ILE A 300 20.84 -44.59 -34.34
N ALA A 301 20.65 -44.37 -35.65
CA ALA A 301 20.48 -43.03 -36.21
C ALA A 301 19.22 -42.33 -35.66
N LEU A 302 18.13 -43.07 -35.46
CA LEU A 302 16.88 -42.54 -34.89
C LEU A 302 17.06 -42.14 -33.42
N VAL A 303 17.70 -42.98 -32.61
CA VAL A 303 17.99 -42.67 -31.19
C VAL A 303 18.89 -41.43 -31.07
N LEU A 304 19.96 -41.36 -31.87
CA LEU A 304 20.88 -40.21 -31.86
C LEU A 304 20.18 -38.92 -32.32
N SER A 305 19.35 -38.99 -33.36
CA SER A 305 18.58 -37.83 -33.83
C SER A 305 17.58 -37.35 -32.79
N TYR A 306 16.94 -38.28 -32.08
CA TYR A 306 16.02 -37.96 -30.98
C TYR A 306 16.75 -37.33 -29.79
N MET A 307 17.92 -37.88 -29.39
CA MET A 307 18.75 -37.30 -28.32
C MET A 307 19.28 -35.90 -28.67
N MET A 308 19.57 -35.63 -29.94
CA MET A 308 19.96 -34.29 -30.42
C MET A 308 18.80 -33.30 -30.44
N LYS A 309 17.54 -33.75 -30.51
CA LYS A 309 16.36 -32.89 -30.44
C LYS A 309 16.08 -32.43 -28.99
N ASP A 310 16.31 -33.28 -28.00
CA ASP A 310 15.99 -33.03 -26.59
C ASP A 310 17.08 -32.25 -25.83
N ARG A 311 18.15 -31.82 -26.50
CA ARG A 311 19.24 -30.99 -25.93
C ARG A 311 19.28 -29.60 -26.57
#